data_AF-A0A7S0NZ95-F1
#
_entry.id   AF-A0A7S0NZ95-F1
#
_cell.length_a   1.000
_cell.length_b   1.000
_cell.length_c   1.000
_cell.angle_alpha   90.00
_cell.angle_beta   90.00
_cell.angle_gamma   90.00
#
_symmetry.space_group_name_H-M   'P 1'
#
loop_
_entity.id
_entity.type
_entity.pdbx_description
1 polymer ?
#
loop_
_entity_poly.entity_id
_entity_poly.type
_entity_poly.pdbx_seq_one_letter_code
_entity_poly.pdbx_strand_id
1 'polypeptide(L)'
;AVVLPRMLCYCDFMWKEMKACRVGGAESMALPFDCPMDHVLDTPRFFENSLGVPVREPAFLNSSRVPANVSRSVARVTLPPGAHNDVALRSSLAPYGGVAVIEIDSLLDRFCGFADPAEH
;
A
#
# COMPACT_ATOMS: atom_id res chain seq x y z
N ALA A 1 7.30 -3.31 7.02
CA ALA A 1 6.13 -3.80 6.27
C ALA A 1 5.70 -2.72 5.28
N VAL A 2 5.16 -3.09 4.13
CA VAL A 2 4.61 -2.14 3.15
C VAL A 2 3.10 -2.03 3.38
N VAL A 3 2.61 -0.84 3.69
CA VAL A 3 1.16 -0.57 3.81
C VAL A 3 0.68 -0.07 2.46
N LEU A 4 -0.32 -0.74 1.88
CA LEU A 4 -0.89 -0.33 0.60
C LEU A 4 -1.74 0.94 0.74
N PRO A 5 -1.82 1.77 -0.32
CA PRO A 5 -2.72 2.92 -0.34
C PRO A 5 -4.19 2.45 -0.30
N ARG A 6 -5.06 3.33 0.19
CA ARG A 6 -6.51 3.08 0.18
C ARG A 6 -7.00 2.95 -1.26
N MET A 7 -7.60 1.80 -1.59
CA MET A 7 -8.17 1.52 -2.90
C MET A 7 -9.67 1.75 -2.84
N LEU A 8 -10.18 2.67 -3.66
CA LEU A 8 -11.58 3.08 -3.66
C LEU A 8 -12.30 2.55 -4.89
N CYS A 9 -13.43 1.89 -4.66
CA CYS A 9 -14.28 1.32 -5.69
C CYS A 9 -15.57 2.15 -5.84
N TYR A 10 -15.88 2.52 -7.07
CA TYR A 10 -17.13 3.20 -7.43
C TYR A 10 -18.21 2.23 -7.89
N CYS A 11 -17.81 1.03 -8.31
CA CYS A 11 -18.71 -0.07 -8.61
C CYS A 11 -18.12 -1.37 -8.06
N ASP A 12 -19.01 -2.22 -7.58
CA ASP A 12 -18.69 -3.58 -7.21
C ASP A 12 -18.25 -4.38 -8.45
N PHE A 13 -17.47 -5.44 -8.24
CA PHE A 13 -17.03 -6.34 -9.29
C PHE A 13 -17.29 -7.78 -8.86
N MET A 14 -18.48 -8.27 -9.18
CA MET A 14 -18.96 -9.58 -8.74
C MET A 14 -19.63 -10.30 -9.91
N TRP A 15 -19.58 -11.63 -9.90
CA TRP A 15 -20.24 -12.49 -10.90
C TRP A 15 -21.78 -12.56 -10.76
N LYS A 16 -22.36 -11.79 -9.84
CA LYS A 16 -23.81 -11.69 -9.62
C LYS A 16 -24.38 -10.42 -10.25
N GLU A 17 -25.70 -10.38 -10.42
CA GLU A 17 -26.38 -9.17 -10.88
C GLU A 17 -26.10 -7.99 -9.94
N MET A 18 -25.80 -6.85 -10.54
CA MET A 18 -25.53 -5.60 -9.83
C MET A 18 -26.59 -4.56 -10.17
N LYS A 19 -26.97 -3.77 -9.17
CA LYS A 19 -27.89 -2.63 -9.34
C LYS A 19 -27.24 -1.37 -8.81
N ALA A 20 -27.18 -0.34 -9.66
CA ALA A 20 -26.54 0.93 -9.32
C ALA A 20 -25.14 0.72 -8.69
N CYS A 21 -24.32 -0.09 -9.35
CA CYS A 21 -22.93 -0.36 -8.97
C CYS A 21 -22.71 -1.10 -7.64
N ARG A 22 -23.71 -1.82 -7.15
CA ARG A 22 -23.65 -2.61 -5.90
C ARG A 22 -24.17 -4.03 -6.15
N VAL A 23 -23.60 -5.01 -5.46
CA VAL A 23 -24.21 -6.35 -5.38
C VAL A 23 -25.55 -6.28 -4.65
N GLY A 24 -26.50 -7.14 -5.04
CA GLY A 24 -27.79 -7.25 -4.35
C GLY A 24 -27.62 -7.52 -2.86
N GLY A 25 -28.32 -6.75 -2.02
CA GLY A 25 -28.19 -6.75 -0.56
C GLY A 25 -27.25 -5.69 0.02
N ALA A 26 -26.49 -4.97 -0.82
CA ALA A 26 -25.58 -3.90 -0.40
C ALA A 26 -26.08 -2.50 -0.79
N GLU A 27 -27.38 -2.32 -1.04
CA GLU A 27 -27.95 -1.09 -1.61
C GLU A 27 -27.70 0.15 -0.75
N SER A 28 -27.56 -0.01 0.58
CA SER A 28 -27.27 1.07 1.51
C SER A 28 -25.79 1.48 1.58
N MET A 29 -24.90 0.77 0.88
CA MET A 29 -23.47 1.10 0.88
C MET A 29 -23.24 2.45 0.18
N ALA A 30 -22.54 3.35 0.85
CA ALA A 30 -22.14 4.62 0.26
C ALA A 30 -21.01 4.41 -0.76
N LEU A 31 -21.06 5.14 -1.88
CA LEU A 31 -20.00 5.16 -2.88
C LEU A 31 -19.15 6.44 -2.72
N PRO A 32 -17.81 6.37 -2.94
CA PRO A 32 -17.04 5.15 -3.12
C PRO A 32 -16.84 4.39 -1.79
N PHE A 33 -16.56 3.10 -1.89
CA PHE A 33 -16.23 2.24 -0.75
C PHE A 33 -14.81 1.67 -0.87
N ASP A 34 -14.28 1.11 0.22
CA ASP A 34 -13.01 0.37 0.20
C ASP A 34 -13.15 -0.87 -0.67
N CYS A 35 -12.34 -0.97 -1.72
CA CYS A 35 -12.35 -2.13 -2.61
C CYS A 35 -12.05 -3.40 -1.81
N PRO A 36 -12.85 -4.48 -1.98
CA PRO A 36 -12.45 -5.81 -1.58
C PRO A 36 -11.09 -6.14 -2.19
N MET A 37 -10.19 -6.68 -1.36
CA MET A 37 -8.79 -6.86 -1.74
C MET A 37 -8.63 -7.76 -2.97
N ASP A 38 -9.46 -8.79 -3.07
CA ASP A 38 -9.53 -9.74 -4.18
C ASP A 38 -10.05 -9.16 -5.50
N HIS A 39 -10.64 -7.96 -5.47
CA HIS A 39 -11.08 -7.28 -6.71
C HIS A 39 -9.94 -6.51 -7.38
N VAL A 40 -8.90 -6.15 -6.63
CA VAL A 40 -7.85 -5.22 -7.07
C VAL A 40 -6.44 -5.79 -6.94
N LEU A 41 -6.26 -6.86 -6.15
CA LEU A 41 -4.99 -7.55 -5.96
C LEU A 41 -5.10 -9.03 -6.32
N ASP A 42 -4.00 -9.57 -6.84
CA ASP A 42 -3.77 -11.02 -6.87
C ASP A 42 -3.54 -11.50 -5.43
N THR A 43 -4.59 -12.03 -4.80
CA THR A 43 -4.56 -12.42 -3.38
C THR A 43 -3.63 -13.59 -3.07
N PRO A 44 -3.51 -14.66 -3.91
CA PRO A 44 -2.45 -15.65 -3.74
C PRO A 44 -1.07 -15.00 -3.69
N ARG A 45 -0.73 -14.15 -4.67
CA ARG A 45 0.57 -13.46 -4.66
C ARG A 45 0.71 -12.50 -3.48
N PHE A 46 -0.38 -11.88 -3.04
CA PHE A 46 -0.34 -11.00 -1.87
C PHE A 46 0.07 -11.77 -0.60
N PHE A 47 -0.52 -12.93 -0.36
CA PHE A 47 -0.21 -13.75 0.82
C PHE A 47 1.08 -14.55 0.68
N GLU A 48 1.41 -15.02 -0.52
CA GLU A 48 2.52 -15.90 -0.85
C GLU A 48 3.55 -15.19 -1.74
N ASN A 49 4.09 -14.05 -1.27
CA ASN A 49 5.17 -13.34 -1.98
C ASN A 49 6.55 -13.61 -1.36
N SER A 50 7.57 -13.51 -2.21
CA SER A 50 8.99 -13.58 -1.86
C SER A 50 9.62 -12.18 -1.69
N LEU A 51 8.82 -11.13 -1.44
CA LEU A 51 9.35 -9.76 -1.33
C LEU A 51 10.25 -9.54 -0.10
N GLY A 52 10.27 -10.50 0.83
CA GLY A 52 11.04 -10.40 2.08
C GLY A 52 10.52 -9.32 3.04
N VAL A 53 9.42 -8.65 2.70
CA VAL A 53 8.75 -7.65 3.52
C VAL A 53 7.26 -7.95 3.61
N PRO A 54 6.64 -7.93 4.80
CA PRO A 54 5.20 -8.12 4.92
C PRO A 54 4.44 -7.00 4.23
N VAL A 55 3.41 -7.34 3.45
CA VAL A 55 2.45 -6.37 2.89
C VAL A 55 1.23 -6.27 3.81
N ARG A 56 0.66 -5.06 3.95
CA ARG A 56 -0.43 -4.73 4.88
C ARG A 56 -1.50 -3.88 4.19
N GLU A 57 -2.74 -4.04 4.63
CA GLU A 57 -3.88 -3.26 4.17
C GLU A 57 -3.85 -1.81 4.67
N PRO A 58 -4.56 -0.87 4.01
CA PRO A 58 -4.51 0.56 4.33
C PRO A 58 -4.89 0.90 5.77
N ALA A 59 -5.81 0.13 6.36
CA ALA A 59 -6.30 0.35 7.73
C ALA A 59 -5.37 -0.23 8.82
N PHE A 60 -4.22 -0.82 8.45
CA PHE A 60 -3.34 -1.53 9.36
C PHE A 60 -3.04 -0.74 10.64
N LEU A 61 -2.57 0.50 10.53
CA LEU A 61 -2.18 1.32 11.69
C LEU A 61 -3.36 1.77 12.57
N ASN A 62 -4.59 1.70 12.06
CA ASN A 62 -5.80 2.08 12.80
C ASN A 62 -6.34 0.93 13.66
N SER A 63 -5.84 -0.30 13.46
CA SER A 63 -6.28 -1.46 14.21
C SER A 63 -5.74 -1.42 15.64
N SER A 64 -6.63 -1.57 16.62
CA SER A 64 -6.26 -1.70 18.05
C SER A 64 -5.40 -2.92 18.35
N ARG A 65 -5.30 -3.86 17.40
CA ARG A 65 -4.45 -5.06 17.49
C ARG A 65 -3.00 -4.79 17.09
N VAL A 66 -2.68 -3.63 16.49
CA VAL A 66 -1.29 -3.28 16.18
C VAL A 66 -0.56 -2.91 17.48
N PRO A 67 0.54 -3.59 17.81
CA PRO A 67 1.33 -3.29 18.99
C PRO A 67 1.77 -1.81 19.04
N ALA A 68 1.77 -1.23 20.24
CA ALA A 68 2.10 0.19 20.43
C ALA A 68 3.52 0.55 19.97
N ASN A 69 4.46 -0.38 20.05
CA ASN A 69 5.83 -0.18 19.54
C ASN A 69 5.89 -0.10 18.00
N VAL A 70 4.85 -0.54 17.29
CA VAL A 70 4.72 -0.37 15.84
C VAL A 70 3.91 0.88 15.52
N SER A 71 2.71 1.01 16.09
CA SER A 71 1.81 2.14 15.77
C SER A 71 2.33 3.51 16.20
N ARG A 72 3.22 3.57 17.21
CA ARG A 72 3.90 4.80 17.65
C ARG A 72 5.28 5.01 17.04
N SER A 73 5.74 4.09 16.19
CA SER A 73 7.06 4.16 15.53
C SER A 73 6.88 4.31 14.02
N VAL A 74 6.37 5.47 13.63
CA VAL A 74 6.08 5.84 12.24
C VAL A 74 6.89 7.08 11.87
N ALA A 75 7.71 7.00 10.82
CA ALA A 75 8.33 8.16 10.19
C ALA A 75 7.62 8.48 8.88
N ARG A 76 7.17 9.73 8.73
CA ARG A 76 6.72 10.27 7.44
C ARG A 76 7.90 10.86 6.69
N VAL A 77 8.09 10.42 5.46
CA VAL A 77 9.26 10.77 4.65
C VAL A 77 8.80 11.37 3.33
N THR A 78 9.15 12.64 3.14
CA THR A 78 9.07 13.28 1.83
C THR A 78 10.38 13.03 1.10
N LEU A 79 10.32 12.35 -0.04
CA LEU A 79 11.50 12.13 -0.86
C LEU A 79 11.95 13.44 -1.53
N PRO A 80 13.27 13.69 -1.61
CA PRO A 80 13.79 14.88 -2.28
C PRO A 80 13.41 14.87 -3.77
N PRO A 81 13.29 16.05 -4.41
CA PRO A 81 13.00 16.11 -5.84
C PRO A 81 14.02 15.36 -6.69
N GLY A 82 13.54 14.69 -7.74
CA GLY A 82 14.37 13.88 -8.64
C GLY A 82 13.82 12.46 -8.82
N ALA A 83 14.24 11.82 -9.90
CA ALA A 83 13.90 10.44 -10.22
C ALA A 83 14.88 9.51 -9.48
N HIS A 84 14.47 8.94 -8.35
CA HIS A 84 15.29 8.02 -7.56
C HIS A 84 15.08 6.58 -8.02
N ASN A 85 16.19 5.86 -8.23
CA ASN A 85 16.16 4.39 -8.30
C ASN A 85 16.21 3.79 -6.89
N ASP A 86 16.20 2.46 -6.77
CA ASP A 86 16.21 1.78 -5.47
C ASP A 86 17.50 2.02 -4.66
N VAL A 87 18.64 2.24 -5.32
CA VAL A 87 19.92 2.58 -4.67
C VAL A 87 19.85 3.98 -4.03
N ALA A 88 19.38 4.99 -4.77
CA ALA A 88 19.19 6.34 -4.26
C ALA A 88 18.12 6.39 -3.15
N LEU A 89 17.07 5.58 -3.30
CA LEU A 89 16.01 5.44 -2.30
C LEU A 89 16.55 4.85 -0.99
N ARG A 90 17.38 3.79 -1.05
CA ARG A 90 18.03 3.20 0.15
C ARG A 90 18.83 4.24 0.92
N SER A 91 19.60 5.06 0.23
CA SER A 91 20.38 6.15 0.86
C SER A 91 19.48 7.18 1.53
N SER A 92 18.39 7.56 0.87
CA SER A 92 17.40 8.51 1.40
C SER A 92 16.65 7.97 2.63
N LEU A 93 16.47 6.64 2.70
CA LEU A 93 15.76 5.97 3.78
C LEU A 93 16.66 5.54 4.95
N ALA A 94 17.98 5.51 4.76
CA ALA A 94 18.94 5.06 5.79
C ALA A 94 18.79 5.76 7.16
N PRO A 95 18.51 7.07 7.26
CA PRO A 95 18.30 7.74 8.55
C PRO A 95 17.11 7.20 9.35
N TYR A 96 16.18 6.50 8.69
CA TYR A 96 14.96 5.97 9.28
C TYR A 96 15.07 4.47 9.62
N GLY A 97 16.26 3.87 9.56
CA GLY A 97 16.45 2.43 9.81
C GLY A 97 15.99 1.93 11.19
N GLY A 98 15.79 2.84 12.16
CA GLY A 98 15.30 2.51 13.51
C GLY A 98 13.78 2.58 13.70
N VAL A 99 13.00 3.02 12.70
CA VAL A 99 11.53 3.08 12.83
C VAL A 99 10.86 1.80 12.35
N ALA A 100 9.73 1.46 12.96
CA ALA A 100 8.97 0.27 12.59
C ALA A 100 8.25 0.44 11.23
N VAL A 101 7.83 1.67 10.91
CA VAL A 101 7.07 2.00 9.71
C VAL A 101 7.61 3.29 9.08
N ILE A 102 7.83 3.26 7.77
CA ILE A 102 8.14 4.42 6.96
C ILE A 102 6.92 4.66 6.05
N GLU A 103 6.30 5.83 6.19
CA GLU A 103 5.23 6.31 5.32
C GLU A 103 5.84 7.31 4.34
N ILE A 104 5.82 6.99 3.04
CA ILE A 104 6.32 7.91 2.00
C ILE A 104 5.13 8.69 1.46
N ASP A 105 5.18 10.02 1.57
CA ASP A 105 4.03 10.88 1.24
C ASP A 105 3.60 10.76 -0.23
N SER A 106 4.58 10.67 -1.15
CA SER A 106 4.35 10.45 -2.57
C SER A 106 5.56 9.80 -3.23
N LEU A 107 5.30 8.78 -4.05
CA LEU A 107 6.28 8.19 -4.95
C LEU A 107 6.16 8.72 -6.39
N LEU A 108 5.08 9.46 -6.70
CA LEU A 108 4.84 10.02 -8.03
C LEU A 108 5.96 10.99 -8.39
N ASP A 109 6.58 10.80 -9.56
CA ASP A 109 7.74 11.57 -10.03
C ASP A 109 8.95 11.56 -9.08
N ARG A 110 8.98 10.62 -8.12
CA ARG A 110 10.06 10.44 -7.14
C ARG A 110 10.74 9.09 -7.24
N PHE A 111 10.02 8.03 -7.62
CA PHE A 111 10.62 6.71 -7.84
C PHE A 111 10.42 6.27 -9.30
N CYS A 112 11.52 6.10 -10.03
CA CYS A 112 11.51 5.77 -11.46
C CYS A 112 11.78 4.29 -11.75
N GLY A 113 12.13 3.49 -10.75
CA GLY A 113 12.30 2.05 -10.89
C GLY A 113 13.51 1.49 -10.15
N PHE A 114 13.81 0.23 -10.41
CA PHE A 114 15.01 -0.43 -9.90
C PHE A 114 16.20 -0.11 -10.80
N ALA A 115 17.39 0.01 -10.22
CA ALA A 115 18.62 0.16 -11.00
C ALA A 115 18.81 -1.03 -11.95
N ASP A 116 19.37 -0.77 -13.13
CA ASP A 116 19.67 -1.83 -14.10
C ASP A 116 20.75 -2.76 -13.51
N PRO A 117 20.53 -4.09 -13.46
CA PRO A 117 21.54 -5.03 -12.97
C PRO A 117 22.91 -4.90 -13.67
N ALA A 118 22.96 -4.34 -14.88
CA ALA A 118 24.18 -4.17 -15.67
C ALA A 118 25.08 -2.98 -15.25
N GLU A 119 24.63 -2.12 -14.34
CA GLU A 119 25.40 -0.94 -13.87
C GLU A 119 26.22 -1.18 -12.58
N HIS A 120 26.40 -2.44 -12.16
CA HIS A 120 27.17 -2.83 -10.97
C HIS A 120 28.31 -3.81 -11.27
#